data_AF-A0A1V6ABN2-F1
#
_entry.id   AF-A0A1V6ABN2-F1
#
_cell.length_a   1.000
_cell.length_b   1.000
_cell.length_c   1.000
_cell.angle_alpha   90.00
_cell.angle_beta   90.00
_cell.angle_gamma   90.00
#
_symmetry.space_group_name_H-M   'P 1'
#
loop_
_entity.id
_entity.type
_entity.pdbx_description
1 polymer ?
#
loop_
_entity_poly.entity_id
_entity_poly.type
_entity_poly.pdbx_seq_one_letter_code
_entity_poly.pdbx_strand_id
1 'polypeptide(L)'
;MPNRNVKEIENSSFFATLFAEAATRDEFHVAGVKIEIAEQIARMMEKRNVTRSDLARKLGKNRAYISKILKGTTNFTVETLVLIGRKLEAEWDFQLTDVERPERRVYVMEYGSIKPPSGPLKAANEYYDEIGWGQAFEMGK
;
A
#
# COMPACT_ATOMS: atom_id res chain seq x y z
N MET A 1 17.52 -1.82 -35.92
CA MET A 1 16.16 -2.05 -35.39
C MET A 1 16.13 -1.51 -33.95
N PRO A 2 15.26 -0.54 -33.61
CA PRO A 2 15.22 -0.01 -32.26
C PRO A 2 14.75 -1.11 -31.30
N ASN A 3 15.47 -1.25 -30.20
CA ASN A 3 15.43 -2.38 -29.28
C ASN A 3 14.11 -2.39 -28.47
N ARG A 4 13.39 -3.52 -28.48
CA ARG A 4 12.06 -3.70 -27.87
C ARG A 4 12.06 -3.51 -26.34
N ASN A 5 13.22 -3.64 -25.70
CA ASN A 5 13.40 -3.52 -24.24
C ASN A 5 13.39 -2.09 -23.69
N VAL A 6 13.60 -1.05 -24.51
CA VAL A 6 13.65 0.34 -24.00
C VAL A 6 12.26 0.86 -23.63
N LYS A 7 11.23 0.47 -24.40
CA LYS A 7 9.83 0.87 -24.14
C LYS A 7 9.25 0.28 -22.85
N GLU A 8 9.74 -0.87 -22.40
CA GLU A 8 9.19 -1.57 -21.23
C GLU A 8 9.69 -0.97 -19.90
N ILE A 9 10.93 -0.49 -19.89
CA ILE A 9 11.59 0.10 -18.72
C ILE A 9 11.15 1.56 -18.51
N GLU A 10 10.96 2.34 -19.60
CA GLU A 10 10.44 3.72 -19.55
C GLU A 10 9.01 3.78 -18.99
N ASN A 11 8.16 2.82 -19.35
CA ASN A 11 6.79 2.76 -18.84
C ASN A 11 6.77 2.57 -17.33
N SER A 12 7.60 1.67 -16.78
CA SER A 12 7.62 1.38 -15.34
C SER A 12 8.05 2.61 -14.50
N SER A 13 9.09 3.33 -14.93
CA SER A 13 9.55 4.54 -14.23
C SER A 13 8.55 5.69 -14.33
N PHE A 14 7.89 5.84 -15.48
CA PHE A 14 6.87 6.87 -15.69
C PHE A 14 5.64 6.61 -14.81
N PHE A 15 5.10 5.38 -14.80
CA PHE A 15 3.98 5.02 -13.94
C PHE A 15 4.35 5.16 -12.45
N ALA A 16 5.54 4.73 -12.04
CA ALA A 16 5.99 4.88 -10.66
C ALA A 16 6.02 6.35 -10.22
N THR A 17 6.48 7.25 -11.10
CA THR A 17 6.50 8.70 -10.83
C THR A 17 5.07 9.25 -10.71
N LEU A 18 4.19 8.88 -11.65
CA LEU A 18 2.79 9.30 -11.63
C LEU A 18 2.05 8.80 -10.37
N PHE A 19 2.32 7.57 -9.94
CA PHE A 19 1.77 7.02 -8.69
C PHE A 19 2.33 7.73 -7.46
N ALA A 20 3.63 8.04 -7.43
CA ALA A 20 4.24 8.79 -6.33
C ALA A 20 3.64 10.20 -6.19
N GLU A 21 3.39 10.88 -7.31
CA GLU A 21 2.71 12.17 -7.32
C GLU A 21 1.26 12.04 -6.85
N ALA A 22 0.50 11.08 -7.39
CA ALA A 22 -0.87 10.84 -6.96
C ALA A 22 -0.99 10.52 -5.47
N ALA A 23 -0.02 9.78 -4.91
CA ALA A 23 0.04 9.43 -3.49
C ALA A 23 0.33 10.63 -2.57
N THR A 24 0.54 11.85 -3.09
CA THR A 24 0.57 13.06 -2.26
C THR A 24 -0.82 13.64 -1.99
N ARG A 25 -1.85 13.15 -2.69
CA ARG A 25 -3.20 13.70 -2.68
C ARG A 25 -4.14 12.85 -1.84
N ASP A 26 -4.98 13.50 -1.03
CA ASP A 26 -5.96 12.83 -0.18
C ASP A 26 -6.90 11.91 -0.98
N GLU A 27 -7.26 12.29 -2.20
CA GLU A 27 -8.17 11.48 -3.04
C GLU A 27 -7.59 10.09 -3.36
N PHE A 28 -6.26 9.99 -3.48
CA PHE A 28 -5.58 8.71 -3.71
C PHE A 28 -5.74 7.79 -2.50
N HIS A 29 -5.49 8.32 -1.30
CA HIS A 29 -5.65 7.58 -0.04
C HIS A 29 -7.12 7.19 0.20
N VAL A 30 -8.06 8.11 -0.04
CA VAL A 30 -9.50 7.84 0.06
C VAL A 30 -9.91 6.73 -0.91
N ALA A 31 -9.42 6.74 -2.15
CA ALA A 31 -9.70 5.68 -3.13
C ALA A 31 -9.13 4.33 -2.67
N GLY A 32 -7.91 4.32 -2.14
CA GLY A 32 -7.28 3.12 -1.58
C GLY A 32 -8.12 2.47 -0.48
N VAL A 33 -8.53 3.26 0.53
CA VAL A 33 -9.38 2.77 1.63
C VAL A 33 -10.73 2.26 1.11
N LYS A 34 -11.35 2.94 0.14
CA LYS A 34 -12.62 2.50 -0.47
C LYS A 34 -12.50 1.17 -1.18
N ILE A 35 -11.41 0.95 -1.92
CA ILE A 35 -11.13 -0.30 -2.61
C ILE A 35 -10.94 -1.42 -1.58
N GLU A 36 -10.14 -1.18 -0.54
CA GLU A 36 -9.91 -2.17 0.51
C GLU A 36 -11.22 -2.61 1.20
N ILE A 37 -12.04 -1.64 1.60
CA ILE A 37 -13.37 -1.90 2.18
C ILE A 37 -14.25 -2.69 1.19
N ALA A 38 -14.29 -2.29 -0.07
CA ALA A 38 -15.06 -2.98 -1.10
C ALA A 38 -14.63 -4.44 -1.26
N GLU A 39 -13.33 -4.71 -1.23
CA GLU A 39 -12.79 -6.07 -1.28
C GLU A 39 -13.14 -6.88 -0.02
N GLN A 40 -13.03 -6.28 1.18
CA GLN A 40 -13.43 -6.95 2.42
C GLN A 40 -14.91 -7.38 2.38
N ILE A 41 -15.78 -6.50 1.87
CA ILE A 41 -17.20 -6.80 1.65
C ILE A 41 -17.35 -7.95 0.63
N ALA A 42 -16.65 -7.88 -0.51
CA ALA A 42 -16.71 -8.92 -1.54
C ALA A 42 -16.27 -10.29 -1.00
N ARG A 43 -15.16 -10.33 -0.25
CA ARG A 43 -14.65 -11.55 0.40
C ARG A 43 -15.65 -12.13 1.38
N MET A 44 -16.30 -11.30 2.21
CA MET A 44 -17.32 -11.78 3.15
C MET A 44 -18.59 -12.25 2.45
N MET A 45 -18.99 -11.60 1.35
CA MET A 45 -20.09 -12.05 0.51
C MET A 45 -19.81 -13.44 -0.08
N GLU A 46 -18.61 -13.65 -0.63
CA GLU A 46 -18.18 -14.94 -1.19
C GLU A 46 -18.13 -16.03 -0.11
N LYS A 47 -17.46 -15.76 1.02
CA LYS A 47 -17.35 -16.69 2.16
C LYS A 47 -18.72 -17.18 2.67
N ARG A 48 -19.75 -16.36 2.53
CA ARG A 48 -21.11 -16.61 3.05
C ARG A 48 -22.12 -16.94 1.96
N ASN A 49 -21.66 -17.10 0.72
CA ASN A 49 -22.49 -17.33 -0.45
C ASN A 49 -23.65 -16.31 -0.59
N VAL A 50 -23.38 -15.04 -0.29
CA VAL A 50 -24.34 -13.93 -0.37
C VAL A 50 -24.16 -13.22 -1.70
N THR A 51 -25.21 -13.19 -2.53
CA THR A 51 -25.14 -12.46 -3.80
C THR A 51 -25.32 -10.95 -3.59
N ARG A 52 -24.96 -10.14 -4.61
CA ARG A 52 -25.24 -8.68 -4.61
C ARG A 52 -26.73 -8.39 -4.42
N SER A 53 -27.60 -9.21 -4.99
CA SER A 53 -29.05 -9.06 -4.86
C SER A 53 -29.53 -9.38 -3.44
N ASP A 54 -28.91 -10.36 -2.78
CA ASP A 54 -29.26 -10.71 -1.41
C ASP A 54 -28.81 -9.65 -0.42
N LEU A 55 -27.58 -9.14 -0.57
CA LEU A 55 -27.10 -8.04 0.27
C LEU A 55 -27.96 -6.78 0.06
N ALA A 56 -28.34 -6.46 -1.18
CA ALA A 56 -29.25 -5.36 -1.48
C ALA A 56 -30.59 -5.52 -0.73
N ARG A 57 -31.19 -6.71 -0.79
CA ARG A 57 -32.44 -7.04 -0.09
C ARG A 57 -32.30 -6.92 1.43
N LYS A 58 -31.23 -7.48 2.00
CA LYS A 58 -30.93 -7.41 3.44
C LYS A 58 -30.75 -5.96 3.95
N LEU A 59 -30.28 -5.05 3.08
CA LEU A 59 -30.07 -3.64 3.38
C LEU A 59 -31.26 -2.73 3.01
N GLY A 60 -32.30 -3.25 2.37
CA GLY A 60 -33.39 -2.42 1.84
C GLY A 60 -32.92 -1.45 0.74
N LYS A 61 -31.92 -1.84 -0.04
CA LYS A 61 -31.33 -1.04 -1.13
C LYS A 61 -31.47 -1.77 -2.46
N ASN A 62 -31.16 -1.07 -3.56
CA ASN A 62 -31.14 -1.67 -4.89
C ASN A 62 -29.78 -2.32 -5.19
N ARG A 63 -29.76 -3.26 -6.15
CA ARG A 63 -28.54 -3.96 -6.59
C ARG A 63 -27.47 -3.01 -7.13
N ALA A 64 -27.88 -1.92 -7.78
CA ALA A 64 -26.95 -0.94 -8.34
C ALA A 64 -26.14 -0.22 -7.24
N TYR A 65 -26.75 0.05 -6.09
CA TYR A 65 -26.09 0.62 -4.92
C TYR A 65 -24.97 -0.31 -4.41
N ILE A 66 -25.24 -1.62 -4.31
CA ILE A 66 -24.23 -2.62 -3.94
C ILE A 66 -23.11 -2.66 -4.98
N SER A 67 -23.44 -2.61 -6.26
CA SER A 67 -22.43 -2.55 -7.32
C SER A 67 -21.55 -1.30 -7.24
N LYS A 68 -22.07 -0.15 -6.81
CA LYS A 68 -21.26 1.06 -6.63
C LYS A 68 -20.34 0.96 -5.41
N ILE A 69 -20.83 0.37 -4.31
CA ILE A 69 -19.98 0.06 -3.14
C ILE A 69 -18.82 -0.84 -3.55
N LEU A 70 -19.11 -1.94 -4.24
CA LEU A 70 -18.08 -2.91 -4.65
C LEU A 70 -17.11 -2.37 -5.71
N LYS A 71 -17.44 -1.25 -6.38
CA LYS A 71 -16.54 -0.53 -7.29
C LYS A 71 -15.72 0.55 -6.59
N GLY A 72 -15.93 0.79 -5.30
CA GLY A 72 -15.28 1.88 -4.56
C GLY A 72 -15.72 3.28 -5.01
N THR A 73 -16.83 3.42 -5.74
CA THR A 73 -17.28 4.71 -6.29
C THR A 73 -18.32 5.42 -5.42
N THR A 74 -18.78 4.77 -4.36
CA THR A 74 -19.73 5.33 -3.38
C THR A 74 -18.98 5.90 -2.19
N ASN A 75 -19.42 7.06 -1.70
CA ASN A 75 -19.15 7.48 -0.32
C ASN A 75 -20.12 6.73 0.59
N PHE A 76 -19.59 5.89 1.47
CA PHE A 76 -20.36 5.21 2.51
C PHE A 76 -20.04 5.83 3.87
N THR A 77 -21.01 5.81 4.77
CA THR A 77 -20.83 6.28 6.15
C THR A 77 -20.44 5.11 7.06
N VAL A 78 -19.99 5.40 8.28
CA VAL A 78 -19.71 4.37 9.28
C VAL A 78 -20.95 3.53 9.58
N GLU A 79 -22.14 4.15 9.65
CA GLU A 79 -23.41 3.44 9.83
C GLU A 79 -23.68 2.45 8.70
N THR A 80 -23.34 2.83 7.46
CA THR A 80 -23.46 1.94 6.30
C THR A 80 -22.54 0.74 6.43
N LEU A 81 -21.30 0.95 6.85
CA LEU A 81 -20.33 -0.14 7.08
C LEU A 81 -20.83 -1.07 8.17
N VAL A 82 -21.20 -0.55 9.33
CA VAL A 82 -21.75 -1.35 10.44
C VAL A 82 -22.95 -2.18 9.99
N LEU A 83 -23.88 -1.59 9.25
CA LEU A 83 -25.04 -2.32 8.74
C LEU A 83 -24.65 -3.45 7.78
N ILE A 84 -23.71 -3.20 6.85
CA ILE A 84 -23.18 -4.22 5.93
C ILE A 84 -22.55 -5.37 6.73
N GLY A 85 -21.69 -5.05 7.70
CA GLY A 85 -21.06 -6.03 8.58
C GLY A 85 -22.10 -6.89 9.25
N ARG A 86 -23.08 -6.28 9.93
CA ARG A 86 -24.18 -7.00 10.60
C ARG A 86 -24.99 -7.90 9.65
N LYS A 87 -25.27 -7.47 8.41
CA LYS A 87 -26.01 -8.28 7.41
C LYS A 87 -25.19 -9.41 6.80
N LEU A 88 -23.87 -9.27 6.85
CA LEU A 88 -22.89 -10.29 6.53
C LEU A 88 -22.37 -10.98 7.80
N GLU A 89 -23.03 -10.84 8.97
CA GLU A 89 -22.62 -11.34 10.30
C GLU A 89 -21.11 -11.23 10.58
N ALA A 90 -20.49 -10.17 10.09
CA ALA A 90 -19.10 -9.80 10.26
C ALA A 90 -19.01 -8.50 11.07
N GLU A 91 -17.84 -8.26 11.63
CA GLU A 91 -17.55 -7.05 12.40
C GLU A 91 -16.38 -6.31 11.76
N TRP A 92 -16.43 -4.99 11.81
CA TRP A 92 -15.34 -4.14 11.35
C TRP A 92 -14.36 -3.93 12.50
N ASP A 93 -13.07 -4.09 12.19
CA ASP A 93 -11.97 -3.65 13.04
C ASP A 93 -11.24 -2.52 12.31
N PHE A 94 -11.10 -1.36 12.96
CA PHE A 94 -10.41 -0.20 12.41
C PHE A 94 -9.16 0.06 13.21
N GLN A 95 -8.02 0.07 12.53
CA GLN A 95 -6.72 0.36 13.12
C GLN A 95 -6.16 1.63 12.51
N LEU A 96 -5.69 2.53 13.37
CA LEU A 96 -4.91 3.69 12.97
C LEU A 96 -3.47 3.43 13.38
N THR A 97 -2.59 3.31 12.39
CA THR A 97 -1.17 3.04 12.59
C THR A 97 -0.36 4.25 12.19
N ASP A 98 0.79 4.43 12.84
CA ASP A 98 1.76 5.44 12.39
C ASP A 98 2.25 5.07 10.99
N VAL A 99 2.44 6.09 10.17
CA VAL A 99 3.09 5.97 8.87
C VAL A 99 4.58 6.21 9.12
N GLU A 100 5.22 5.32 9.90
CA GLU A 100 6.68 5.30 9.94
C GLU A 100 7.15 5.03 8.51
N ARG A 101 7.55 6.08 7.80
CA ARG A 101 8.33 5.97 6.56
C ARG A 101 9.50 5.08 6.95
N PRO A 102 9.62 3.86 6.42
CA PRO A 102 10.77 3.05 6.78
C PRO A 102 12.00 3.86 6.38
N GLU A 103 12.75 4.34 7.38
CA GLU A 103 14.11 4.83 7.18
C GLU A 103 14.78 3.74 6.35
N ARG A 104 15.20 4.08 5.12
CA ARG A 104 15.68 3.12 4.12
C ARG A 104 16.54 2.07 4.83
N ARG A 105 16.04 0.83 4.93
CA ARG A 105 16.83 -0.28 5.43
C ARG A 105 17.84 -0.65 4.35
N VAL A 106 18.99 0.01 4.38
CA VAL A 106 20.13 -0.37 3.55
C VAL A 106 20.75 -1.60 4.20
N TYR A 107 20.53 -2.77 3.60
CA TYR A 107 21.33 -3.94 3.94
C TYR A 107 22.69 -3.76 3.25
N VAL A 108 23.74 -3.54 4.04
CA VAL A 108 25.10 -3.69 3.53
C VAL A 108 25.34 -5.20 3.41
N MET A 109 25.33 -5.70 2.19
CA MET A 109 25.75 -7.06 1.87
C MET A 109 27.27 -7.04 1.79
N GLU A 110 27.97 -7.70 2.71
CA GLU A 110 29.38 -8.02 2.48
C GLU A 110 29.46 -9.01 1.30
N TYR A 111 30.32 -8.70 0.32
CA TYR A 111 30.53 -9.55 -0.86
C TYR A 111 30.89 -10.98 -0.42
N GLY A 112 29.97 -11.93 -0.61
CA GLY A 112 30.23 -13.37 -0.43
C GLY A 112 29.31 -14.13 0.55
N SER A 113 28.40 -13.47 1.27
CA SER A 113 27.54 -14.16 2.26
C SER A 113 26.06 -14.20 1.84
N ILE A 114 25.48 -15.41 1.67
CA ILE A 114 24.06 -15.63 1.33
C ILE A 114 23.13 -15.57 2.57
N LYS A 115 23.67 -15.32 3.78
CA LYS A 115 22.84 -15.17 4.98
C LYS A 115 22.82 -13.73 5.48
N PRO A 116 21.64 -13.17 5.82
CA PRO A 116 21.56 -11.86 6.45
C PRO A 116 22.28 -11.89 7.82
N PRO A 117 22.94 -10.78 8.22
CA PRO A 117 23.66 -10.72 9.48
C PRO A 117 22.71 -10.94 10.66
N SER A 118 23.09 -11.82 11.59
CA SER A 118 22.28 -12.21 12.77
C SER A 118 22.45 -11.27 13.98
N GLY A 119 22.95 -10.05 13.77
CA GLY A 119 23.20 -9.05 14.81
C GLY A 119 22.07 -8.02 14.97
N PRO A 120 22.04 -7.27 16.09
CA PRO A 120 21.05 -6.22 16.29
C PRO A 120 21.21 -5.11 15.25
N LEU A 121 20.07 -4.67 14.73
CA LEU A 121 19.95 -3.62 13.73
C LEU A 121 20.53 -2.31 14.28
N LYS A 122 21.46 -1.68 13.55
CA LYS A 122 21.91 -0.32 13.83
C LYS A 122 21.21 0.65 12.88
N ALA A 123 20.65 1.73 13.43
CA ALA A 123 20.02 2.80 12.65
C ALA A 123 21.09 3.62 11.92
N ALA A 124 20.80 4.03 10.68
CA ALA A 124 21.75 4.77 9.83
C ALA A 124 21.99 6.22 10.26
N ASN A 125 21.23 6.74 11.23
CA ASN A 125 21.40 8.11 11.75
C ASN A 125 22.66 8.29 12.62
N GLU A 126 23.47 7.24 12.82
CA GLU A 126 24.78 7.33 13.49
C GLU A 126 25.95 7.69 12.56
N TYR A 127 25.72 8.05 11.28
CA TYR A 127 26.82 8.40 10.38
C TYR A 127 26.50 9.55 9.42
N TYR A 128 26.46 10.78 9.96
CA TYR A 128 26.79 11.97 9.20
C TYR A 128 27.56 12.93 10.10
N ASP A 129 28.87 12.74 10.16
CA ASP A 129 29.82 13.83 10.21
C ASP A 129 31.06 13.39 9.44
N GLU A 130 31.56 14.29 8.59
CA GLU A 130 32.83 14.18 7.85
C GLU A 130 32.85 13.34 6.55
N ILE A 131 32.04 13.72 5.56
CA ILE A 131 32.54 13.71 4.16
C ILE A 131 32.92 15.15 3.81
N GLY A 132 34.02 15.60 4.41
CA GLY A 132 34.76 16.75 3.93
C GLY A 132 35.51 16.36 2.66
N TRP A 133 35.23 17.07 1.56
CA TRP A 133 36.09 17.00 0.38
C TRP A 133 37.43 17.70 0.67
N GLY A 134 38.54 16.97 0.56
CA GLY A 134 39.91 17.52 0.65
C GLY A 134 40.94 16.60 0.00
N GLN A 135 41.91 17.19 -0.72
CA GLN A 135 43.01 16.50 -1.41
C GLN A 135 44.25 16.32 -0.51
N ALA A 136 45.02 15.26 -0.82
CA ALA A 136 46.46 15.01 -0.64
C ALA A 136 47.04 14.80 0.80
N PHE A 137 47.65 13.64 1.05
CA PHE A 137 49.12 13.43 1.14
C PHE A 137 49.49 12.02 1.64
N GLU A 138 50.66 11.52 1.21
CA GLU A 138 51.30 10.25 1.61
C GLU A 138 51.83 10.25 3.06
N MET A 139 51.94 9.05 3.68
CA MET A 139 53.20 8.55 4.26
C MET A 139 53.08 7.07 4.67
N GLY A 140 54.19 6.34 4.50
CA GLY A 140 54.23 4.88 4.50
C GLY A 140 54.55 4.18 5.83
N LYS A 141 54.78 2.87 5.70
CA LYS A 141 55.97 2.15 6.18
C LYS A 141 56.30 1.05 5.18
#